data_AF-A0A947MV55-F1
#
_entry.id   AF-A0A947MV55-F1
#
_cell.length_a   1.000
_cell.length_b   1.000
_cell.length_c   1.000
_cell.angle_alpha   90.00
_cell.angle_beta   90.00
_cell.angle_gamma   90.00
#
_symmetry.space_group_name_H-M   'P 1'
#
loop_
_entity.id
_entity.type
_entity.pdbx_description
1 polymer ?
#
loop_
_entity_poly.entity_id
_entity_poly.type
_entity_poly.pdbx_seq_one_letter_code
_entity_poly.pdbx_strand_id
1 'polypeptide(L)'
;MAALSVTVMTACAHAAKPSAEVVHACLQGESRGHATWTAIATNEVGSDDDFRGGYKATLFTANGRDVGYAEKDGRDGLIWGRTIVPLKRAVPLDQPPETPSTFTPMLADWSTIQQGSQRFLCVNFNFDGLGRSGSFQKVHGLYLMSIPQRGKSKPALFYGVRRTE
;
A
#
# COMPACT_ATOMS: atom_id res chain seq x y z
N MET A 1 -18.98 18.25 47.69
CA MET A 1 -19.15 17.59 46.39
C MET A 1 -17.83 17.69 45.64
N ALA A 2 -17.14 16.57 45.45
CA ALA A 2 -15.87 16.54 44.71
C ALA A 2 -16.16 16.10 43.27
N ALA A 3 -15.87 17.00 42.32
CA ALA A 3 -15.99 16.70 40.89
C ALA A 3 -14.69 16.03 40.42
N LEU A 4 -14.76 14.73 40.09
CA LEU A 4 -13.66 14.05 39.40
C LEU A 4 -13.70 14.42 37.92
N SER A 5 -12.75 15.25 37.50
CA SER A 5 -12.47 15.51 36.08
C SER A 5 -11.70 14.32 35.49
N VAL A 6 -12.37 13.51 34.67
CA VAL A 6 -11.74 12.43 33.90
C VAL A 6 -11.13 13.03 32.63
N THR A 7 -9.80 13.15 32.60
CA THR A 7 -9.05 13.58 31.41
C THR A 7 -8.92 12.40 30.44
N VAL A 8 -9.68 12.41 29.36
CA VAL A 8 -9.57 11.41 28.28
C VAL A 8 -8.32 11.74 27.45
N MET A 9 -7.21 11.05 27.70
CA MET A 9 -6.05 11.07 26.81
C MET A 9 -6.42 10.40 25.49
N THR A 10 -6.67 11.21 24.46
CA THR A 10 -6.93 10.70 23.12
C THR A 10 -5.58 10.43 22.46
N ALA A 11 -5.07 9.19 22.57
CA ALA A 11 -3.87 8.79 21.86
C ALA A 11 -4.16 8.76 20.35
N CYS A 12 -3.59 9.70 19.60
CA CYS A 12 -3.55 9.65 18.15
C CYS A 12 -2.74 8.44 17.70
N ALA A 13 -3.40 7.29 17.55
CA ALA A 13 -2.84 6.08 16.97
C ALA A 13 -2.50 6.34 15.50
N HIS A 14 -1.29 6.86 15.26
CA HIS A 14 -0.65 6.80 13.97
C HIS A 14 -0.37 5.32 13.70
N ALA A 15 -0.70 4.86 12.49
CA ALA A 15 -0.42 3.48 12.12
C ALA A 15 1.09 3.21 12.26
N ALA A 16 1.44 2.23 13.10
CA ALA A 16 2.85 1.88 13.32
C ALA A 16 3.51 1.47 12.00
N LYS A 17 4.80 1.81 11.85
CA LYS A 17 5.61 1.44 10.69
C LYS A 17 5.56 -0.09 10.48
N PRO A 18 5.51 -0.58 9.22
CA PRO A 18 5.57 -2.02 8.95
C PRO A 18 6.87 -2.62 9.51
N SER A 19 6.77 -3.85 10.02
CA SER A 19 7.95 -4.61 10.44
C SER A 19 8.78 -5.05 9.23
N ALA A 20 10.05 -5.41 9.46
CA ALA A 20 10.91 -5.95 8.40
C ALA A 20 10.33 -7.23 7.76
N GLU A 21 9.62 -8.07 8.53
CA GLU A 21 8.94 -9.26 8.01
C GLU A 21 7.83 -8.90 7.01
N VAL A 22 7.03 -7.86 7.30
CA VAL A 22 5.98 -7.38 6.40
C VAL A 22 6.58 -6.81 5.12
N VAL A 23 7.66 -6.03 5.24
CA VAL A 23 8.38 -5.48 4.07
C VAL A 23 8.95 -6.61 3.20
N HIS A 24 9.60 -7.61 3.81
CA HIS A 24 10.15 -8.76 3.08
C HIS A 24 9.06 -9.63 2.45
N ALA A 25 7.97 -9.90 3.16
CA ALA A 25 6.84 -10.65 2.61
C ALA A 25 6.25 -9.96 1.37
N CYS A 26 6.17 -8.63 1.39
CA CYS A 26 5.69 -7.84 0.24
C CYS A 26 6.65 -7.94 -0.96
N LEU A 27 7.96 -7.80 -0.72
CA LEU A 27 8.98 -7.86 -1.77
C LEU A 27 9.12 -9.23 -2.42
N GLN A 28 9.02 -10.30 -1.63
CA GLN A 28 9.24 -11.67 -2.11
C GLN A 28 7.95 -12.32 -2.63
N GLY A 29 6.78 -11.76 -2.32
CA GLY A 29 5.50 -12.35 -2.71
C GLY A 29 5.17 -13.63 -1.92
N GLU A 30 5.66 -13.76 -0.69
CA GLU A 30 5.45 -14.95 0.14
C GLU A 30 5.37 -14.63 1.64
N SER A 31 4.84 -15.56 2.43
CA SER A 31 4.76 -15.39 3.89
C SER A 31 6.14 -15.45 4.53
N ARG A 32 6.40 -14.60 5.54
CA ARG A 32 7.70 -14.52 6.23
C ARG A 32 7.52 -14.32 7.72
N GLY A 33 8.12 -15.18 8.53
CA GLY A 33 8.00 -15.09 10.00
C GLY A 33 6.54 -15.11 10.43
N HIS A 34 6.08 -14.03 11.06
CA HIS A 34 4.70 -13.86 11.50
C HIS A 34 3.82 -13.09 10.50
N ALA A 35 4.37 -12.69 9.35
CA ALA A 35 3.64 -12.02 8.29
C ALA A 35 3.06 -13.06 7.31
N THR A 36 1.74 -13.21 7.30
CA THR A 36 1.01 -14.02 6.33
C THR A 36 0.71 -13.20 5.10
N TRP A 37 1.21 -13.64 3.94
CA TRP A 37 0.98 -13.05 2.63
C TRP A 37 -0.15 -13.78 1.91
N THR A 38 -1.00 -13.03 1.21
CA THR A 38 -2.12 -13.59 0.43
C THR A 38 -2.27 -12.82 -0.86
N ALA A 39 -2.11 -13.50 -1.99
CA ALA A 39 -2.29 -12.93 -3.32
C ALA A 39 -3.70 -12.35 -3.50
N ILE A 40 -3.80 -11.24 -4.21
CA ILE A 40 -5.05 -10.72 -4.74
C ILE A 40 -5.08 -11.09 -6.23
N ALA A 41 -6.13 -11.77 -6.66
CA ALA A 41 -6.27 -12.15 -8.04
C ALA A 41 -6.51 -10.92 -8.91
N THR A 42 -5.73 -10.79 -9.99
CA THR A 42 -5.76 -9.66 -10.94
C THR A 42 -6.37 -10.04 -12.29
N ASN A 43 -6.96 -11.23 -12.39
CA ASN A 43 -7.61 -11.76 -13.59
C ASN A 43 -8.96 -11.09 -13.88
N GLU A 44 -9.65 -10.60 -12.85
CA GLU A 44 -10.89 -9.84 -12.96
C GLU A 44 -10.58 -8.36 -12.73
N VAL A 45 -10.38 -7.64 -13.83
CA VAL A 45 -10.03 -6.22 -13.82
C VAL A 45 -11.28 -5.39 -14.10
N GLY A 46 -11.63 -4.52 -13.16
CA GLY A 46 -12.57 -3.43 -13.37
C GLY A 46 -11.85 -2.16 -13.83
N SER A 47 -12.51 -1.38 -14.67
CA SER A 47 -12.09 -0.01 -14.99
C SER A 47 -13.26 0.94 -14.74
N ASP A 48 -12.99 2.07 -14.10
CA ASP A 48 -13.97 3.14 -13.84
C ASP A 48 -13.32 4.50 -14.14
N ASP A 49 -13.80 5.19 -15.17
CA ASP A 49 -13.25 6.47 -15.62
C ASP A 49 -13.75 7.68 -14.80
N ASP A 50 -14.74 7.50 -13.92
CA ASP A 50 -15.27 8.54 -13.03
C ASP A 50 -15.31 8.08 -11.56
N PHE A 51 -14.32 7.27 -11.17
CA PHE A 51 -14.19 6.82 -9.80
C PHE A 51 -13.97 8.02 -8.87
N ARG A 52 -14.92 8.23 -7.96
CA ARG A 52 -14.86 9.19 -6.84
C ARG A 52 -14.11 10.49 -7.14
N GLY A 53 -14.84 11.47 -7.66
CA GLY A 53 -14.26 12.79 -7.93
C GLY A 53 -13.46 12.81 -9.22
N GLY A 54 -13.86 11.98 -10.20
CA GLY A 54 -13.30 11.94 -11.55
C GLY A 54 -11.89 11.38 -11.65
N TYR A 55 -11.52 10.42 -10.79
CA TYR A 55 -10.32 9.63 -11.00
C TYR A 55 -10.64 8.51 -11.99
N LYS A 56 -9.69 8.19 -12.85
CA LYS A 56 -9.69 6.91 -13.54
C LYS A 56 -9.15 5.86 -12.59
N ALA A 57 -9.82 4.72 -12.49
CA ALA A 57 -9.45 3.65 -11.58
C ALA A 57 -9.30 2.32 -12.30
N THR A 58 -8.21 1.63 -11.99
CA THR A 58 -8.05 0.20 -12.25
C THR A 58 -8.34 -0.54 -10.95
N LEU A 59 -9.32 -1.44 -10.97
CA LEU A 59 -9.88 -2.08 -9.79
C LEU A 59 -9.74 -3.60 -9.84
N PHE A 60 -9.52 -4.18 -8.66
CA PHE A 60 -9.52 -5.61 -8.37
C PHE A 60 -10.39 -5.87 -7.13
N THR A 61 -10.68 -7.15 -6.87
CA THR A 61 -11.45 -7.54 -5.68
C THR A 61 -10.57 -8.27 -4.66
N ALA A 62 -10.50 -7.73 -3.44
CA ALA A 62 -9.86 -8.40 -2.30
C ALA A 62 -10.86 -8.54 -1.15
N ASN A 63 -11.20 -9.77 -0.77
CA ASN A 63 -12.17 -10.05 0.31
C ASN A 63 -13.52 -9.30 0.13
N GLY A 64 -14.05 -9.28 -1.10
CA GLY A 64 -15.31 -8.61 -1.43
C GLY A 64 -15.25 -7.08 -1.38
N ARG A 65 -14.05 -6.49 -1.51
CA ARG A 65 -13.83 -5.05 -1.50
C ARG A 65 -12.94 -4.64 -2.68
N ASP A 66 -13.30 -3.52 -3.29
CA ASP A 66 -12.50 -2.89 -4.34
C ASP A 66 -11.13 -2.46 -3.80
N VAL A 67 -10.09 -2.85 -4.52
CA VAL A 67 -8.72 -2.40 -4.29
C VAL A 67 -8.12 -2.03 -5.63
N GLY A 68 -7.10 -1.19 -5.67
CA GLY A 68 -6.47 -0.88 -6.94
C GLY A 68 -5.78 0.46 -6.97
N TYR A 69 -5.79 1.08 -8.14
CA TYR A 69 -5.03 2.27 -8.46
C TYR A 69 -5.96 3.34 -9.03
N ALA A 70 -5.79 4.58 -8.59
CA ALA A 70 -6.51 5.74 -9.08
C ALA A 70 -5.54 6.78 -9.64
N GLU A 71 -5.82 7.33 -10.82
CA GLU A 71 -5.06 8.40 -11.45
C GLU A 71 -5.95 9.59 -11.85
N LYS A 72 -5.42 10.80 -11.64
CA LYS A 72 -6.07 12.05 -12.09
C LYS A 72 -5.06 13.19 -12.16
N ASP A 73 -4.76 13.69 -13.36
CA ASP A 73 -3.89 14.86 -13.56
C ASP A 73 -2.54 14.76 -12.82
N GLY A 74 -1.89 13.59 -12.86
CA GLY A 74 -0.64 13.34 -12.12
C GLY A 74 -0.80 13.26 -10.58
N ARG A 75 -2.03 13.02 -10.12
CA ARG A 75 -2.36 12.62 -8.75
C ARG A 75 -2.72 11.15 -8.75
N ASP A 76 -1.76 10.35 -8.35
CA ASP A 76 -1.87 8.91 -8.28
C ASP A 76 -2.12 8.46 -6.83
N GLY A 77 -2.85 7.37 -6.65
CA GLY A 77 -3.13 6.84 -5.32
C GLY A 77 -3.59 5.39 -5.33
N LEU A 78 -3.43 4.74 -4.17
CA LEU A 78 -3.96 3.39 -3.95
C LEU A 78 -5.40 3.45 -3.43
N ILE A 79 -6.20 2.49 -3.86
CA ILE A 79 -7.60 2.35 -3.51
C ILE A 79 -7.76 1.23 -2.48
N TRP A 80 -8.55 1.51 -1.44
CA TRP A 80 -9.09 0.51 -0.52
C TRP A 80 -10.56 0.79 -0.20
N GLY A 81 -11.45 0.00 -0.78
CA GLY A 81 -12.87 0.27 -0.90
C GLY A 81 -13.07 1.64 -1.57
N ARG A 82 -13.70 2.56 -0.85
CA ARG A 82 -13.94 3.91 -1.37
C ARG A 82 -12.78 4.88 -1.12
N THR A 83 -11.74 4.51 -0.38
CA THR A 83 -10.69 5.45 0.02
C THR A 83 -9.57 5.47 -1.02
N ILE A 84 -9.17 6.68 -1.47
CA ILE A 84 -7.97 6.90 -2.27
C ILE A 84 -6.88 7.47 -1.36
N VAL A 85 -5.70 6.84 -1.35
CA VAL A 85 -4.55 7.28 -0.57
C VAL A 85 -3.45 7.71 -1.54
N PRO A 86 -3.13 9.02 -1.62
CA PRO A 86 -2.18 9.52 -2.60
C PRO A 86 -0.77 8.94 -2.43
N LEU A 87 -0.13 8.53 -3.52
CA LEU A 87 1.23 7.97 -3.50
C LEU A 87 2.25 8.96 -2.95
N LYS A 88 2.11 10.25 -3.30
CA LYS A 88 2.97 11.35 -2.80
C LYS A 88 2.95 11.52 -1.28
N ARG A 89 2.00 10.90 -0.57
CA ARG A 89 1.92 10.91 0.90
C ARG A 89 2.55 9.67 1.54
N ALA A 90 3.17 8.80 0.75
CA ALA A 90 3.83 7.62 1.29
C ALA A 90 5.03 8.01 2.16
N VAL A 91 5.11 7.40 3.33
CA VAL A 91 6.23 7.53 4.26
C VAL A 91 7.36 6.60 3.81
N PRO A 92 8.60 7.08 3.68
CA PRO A 92 9.71 6.24 3.27
C PRO A 92 10.01 5.14 4.30
N LEU A 93 10.27 3.92 3.81
CA LEU A 93 10.67 2.77 4.62
C LEU A 93 12.17 2.79 4.94
N ASP A 94 12.98 3.25 3.99
CA ASP A 94 14.43 3.22 4.05
C ASP A 94 15.04 4.62 4.28
N GLN A 95 16.32 4.64 4.65
CA GLN A 95 17.16 5.84 4.69
C GLN A 95 18.39 5.61 3.81
N PRO A 96 18.76 6.54 2.90
CA PRO A 96 18.06 7.80 2.61
C PRO A 96 16.66 7.57 2.00
N PRO A 97 15.73 8.53 2.15
CA PRO A 97 14.37 8.37 1.67
C PRO A 97 14.31 8.36 0.14
N GLU A 98 13.68 7.33 -0.42
CA GLU A 98 13.41 7.25 -1.86
C GLU A 98 12.09 7.96 -2.20
N THR A 99 12.02 8.59 -3.38
CA THR A 99 10.81 9.29 -3.82
C THR A 99 9.76 8.29 -4.31
N PRO A 100 8.49 8.36 -3.82
CA PRO A 100 7.41 7.50 -4.30
C PRO A 100 7.23 7.58 -5.82
N SER A 101 7.29 6.43 -6.49
CA SER A 101 7.14 6.34 -7.95
C SER A 101 5.78 5.79 -8.37
N THR A 102 5.33 6.19 -9.55
CA THR A 102 4.18 5.59 -10.23
C THR A 102 4.55 4.23 -10.82
N PHE A 103 3.55 3.42 -11.13
CA PHE A 103 3.74 2.09 -11.70
C PHE A 103 2.53 1.70 -12.55
N THR A 104 2.69 0.70 -13.42
CA THR A 104 1.58 0.16 -14.21
C THR A 104 0.78 -0.84 -13.37
N PRO A 105 -0.50 -0.57 -13.03
CA PRO A 105 -1.26 -1.40 -12.08
C PRO A 105 -1.41 -2.85 -12.51
N MET A 106 -1.48 -3.10 -13.82
CA MET A 106 -1.63 -4.43 -14.43
C MET A 106 -0.35 -5.26 -14.42
N LEU A 107 0.81 -4.64 -14.22
CA LEU A 107 2.11 -5.32 -14.17
C LEU A 107 2.63 -5.47 -12.74
N ALA A 108 1.91 -4.93 -11.76
CA ALA A 108 2.25 -5.04 -10.35
C ALA A 108 1.62 -6.28 -9.71
N ASP A 109 2.31 -6.83 -8.73
CA ASP A 109 1.79 -7.87 -7.86
C ASP A 109 1.00 -7.25 -6.71
N TRP A 110 -0.23 -7.70 -6.54
CA TRP A 110 -1.15 -7.23 -5.50
C TRP A 110 -1.37 -8.30 -4.46
N SER A 111 -1.32 -7.92 -3.19
CA SER A 111 -1.52 -8.85 -2.08
C SER A 111 -2.02 -8.16 -0.82
N THR A 112 -2.55 -8.95 0.12
CA THR A 112 -2.72 -8.52 1.50
C THR A 112 -1.70 -9.21 2.41
N ILE A 113 -1.24 -8.49 3.43
CA ILE A 113 -0.35 -9.02 4.45
C ILE A 113 -0.98 -8.82 5.83
N GLN A 114 -1.01 -9.88 6.64
CA GLN A 114 -1.48 -9.87 8.02
C GLN A 114 -0.32 -10.21 8.95
N GLN A 115 -0.08 -9.37 9.97
CA GLN A 115 0.85 -9.66 11.07
C GLN A 115 0.21 -9.24 12.39
N GLY A 116 -0.11 -10.20 13.26
CA GLY A 116 -0.85 -9.93 14.50
C GLY A 116 -2.20 -9.26 14.22
N SER A 117 -2.39 -8.01 14.70
CA SER A 117 -3.60 -7.21 14.42
C SER A 117 -3.46 -6.27 13.21
N GLN A 118 -2.26 -6.14 12.65
CA GLN A 118 -1.96 -5.23 11.55
C GLN A 118 -2.24 -5.89 10.21
N ARG A 119 -2.86 -5.12 9.30
CA ARG A 119 -3.17 -5.53 7.93
C ARG A 119 -2.61 -4.52 6.97
N PHE A 120 -2.10 -4.98 5.85
CA PHE A 120 -1.58 -4.13 4.79
C PHE A 120 -2.09 -4.60 3.44
N LEU A 121 -2.41 -3.65 2.56
CA LEU A 121 -2.38 -3.88 1.13
C LEU A 121 -0.91 -3.70 0.71
N CYS A 122 -0.36 -4.71 0.05
CA CYS A 122 0.97 -4.70 -0.54
C CYS A 122 0.83 -4.60 -2.05
N VAL A 123 1.62 -3.70 -2.64
CA VAL A 123 1.82 -3.62 -4.08
C VAL A 123 3.32 -3.70 -4.32
N ASN A 124 3.76 -4.71 -5.07
CA ASN A 124 5.14 -4.88 -5.49
C ASN A 124 5.21 -4.69 -7.01
N PHE A 125 6.19 -3.93 -7.50
CA PHE A 125 6.29 -3.62 -8.92
C PHE A 125 7.73 -3.44 -9.35
N ASN A 126 7.98 -3.70 -10.62
CA ASN A 126 9.25 -3.40 -11.26
C ASN A 126 9.23 -1.96 -11.79
N PHE A 127 10.38 -1.29 -11.77
CA PHE A 127 10.53 0.00 -12.44
C PHE A 127 10.67 -0.22 -13.96
N ASP A 128 9.55 -0.44 -14.64
CA ASP A 128 9.54 -0.54 -16.09
C ASP A 128 9.75 0.85 -16.72
N GLY A 129 10.88 1.05 -17.42
CA GLY A 129 11.08 2.27 -18.23
C GLY A 129 12.52 2.81 -18.37
N LEU A 130 13.50 2.32 -17.62
CA LEU A 130 14.91 2.73 -17.76
C LEU A 130 15.77 1.54 -18.21
N GLY A 131 15.94 1.40 -19.52
CA GLY A 131 16.93 0.51 -20.14
C GLY A 131 16.68 -0.98 -19.88
N ARG A 132 16.05 -1.68 -20.85
CA ARG A 132 15.87 -3.15 -20.84
C ARG A 132 17.18 -3.95 -20.96
N SER A 133 18.32 -3.34 -20.63
CA SER A 133 19.66 -3.92 -20.62
C SER A 133 20.34 -3.58 -19.28
N GLY A 134 20.71 -4.59 -18.49
CA GLY A 134 21.54 -4.41 -17.29
C GLY A 134 20.77 -4.35 -15.95
N SER A 135 21.49 -3.97 -14.89
CA SER A 135 21.18 -4.07 -13.45
C SER A 135 19.83 -3.49 -12.95
N PHE A 136 19.00 -2.90 -13.81
CA PHE A 136 17.71 -2.30 -13.44
C PHE A 136 16.54 -3.29 -13.39
N GLN A 137 16.66 -4.50 -13.98
CA GLN A 137 15.70 -5.60 -13.75
C GLN A 137 15.65 -6.06 -12.29
N LYS A 138 16.61 -5.61 -11.49
CA LYS A 138 16.80 -5.98 -10.10
C LYS A 138 16.24 -4.95 -9.13
N VAL A 139 15.59 -3.90 -9.61
CA VAL A 139 15.03 -2.86 -8.74
C VAL A 139 13.52 -3.04 -8.64
N HIS A 140 13.07 -3.29 -7.42
CA HIS A 140 11.67 -3.49 -7.07
C HIS A 140 11.20 -2.34 -6.19
N GLY A 141 10.11 -1.70 -6.59
CA GLY A 141 9.39 -0.73 -5.77
C GLY A 141 8.27 -1.43 -5.02
N LEU A 142 7.98 -0.95 -3.81
CA LEU A 142 6.84 -1.45 -3.06
C LEU A 142 6.04 -0.33 -2.40
N TYR A 143 4.74 -0.53 -2.32
CA TYR A 143 3.85 0.21 -1.44
C TYR A 143 3.23 -0.71 -0.40
N LEU A 144 3.18 -0.24 0.84
CA LEU A 144 2.42 -0.87 1.93
C LEU A 144 1.39 0.13 2.46
N MET A 145 0.11 -0.12 2.19
CA MET A 145 -0.97 0.67 2.76
C MET A 145 -1.58 -0.05 3.94
N SER A 146 -1.49 0.54 5.13
CA SER A 146 -2.17 0.01 6.31
C SER A 146 -3.69 -0.03 6.09
N ILE A 147 -4.31 -1.16 6.41
CA ILE A 147 -5.75 -1.35 6.35
C ILE A 147 -6.31 -1.17 7.76
N PRO A 148 -6.94 -0.02 8.07
CA PRO A 148 -7.48 0.21 9.41
C PRO A 148 -8.61 -0.77 9.71
N GLN A 149 -8.66 -1.23 10.96
CA GLN A 149 -9.85 -1.92 11.47
C GLN A 149 -11.05 -0.96 11.43
N ARG A 150 -12.27 -1.51 11.29
CA ARG A 150 -13.52 -0.71 11.24
C ARG A 150 -13.54 0.29 12.40
N GLY A 151 -13.82 1.56 12.09
CA GLY A 151 -13.91 2.66 13.07
C GLY A 151 -12.60 3.36 13.42
N LYS A 152 -11.47 3.03 12.77
CA LYS A 152 -10.16 3.66 13.03
C LYS A 152 -9.67 4.60 11.90
N SER A 153 -8.58 5.31 12.22
CA SER A 153 -7.84 6.33 11.47
C SER A 153 -7.71 6.13 9.95
N LYS A 154 -7.42 7.21 9.22
CA LYS A 154 -7.06 7.15 7.79
C LYS A 154 -5.90 6.17 7.57
N PRO A 155 -5.90 5.37 6.48
CA PRO A 155 -4.76 4.54 6.10
C PRO A 155 -3.46 5.36 6.03
N ALA A 156 -2.40 4.87 6.67
CA ALA A 156 -1.03 5.26 6.35
C ALA A 156 -0.54 4.48 5.14
N LEU A 157 0.29 5.12 4.31
CA LEU A 157 0.95 4.54 3.16
C LEU A 157 2.45 4.61 3.38
N PHE A 158 3.16 3.54 3.04
CA PHE A 158 4.60 3.45 3.12
C PHE A 158 5.17 3.08 1.75
N TYR A 159 6.39 3.53 1.46
CA TYR A 159 7.08 3.28 0.20
C TYR A 159 8.52 2.85 0.44
N GLY A 160 9.00 1.88 -0.34
CA GLY A 160 10.38 1.40 -0.29
C GLY A 160 10.85 0.94 -1.65
N VAL A 161 12.18 0.86 -1.80
CA VAL A 161 12.84 0.38 -3.02
C VAL A 161 13.89 -0.63 -2.62
N ARG A 162 13.86 -1.82 -3.23
CA ARG A 162 14.89 -2.84 -3.06
C ARG A 162 15.65 -3.05 -4.36
N ARG A 163 16.97 -3.04 -4.27
CA ARG A 163 17.89 -3.46 -5.32
C ARG A 163 18.33 -4.89 -4.99
N THR A 164 18.06 -5.84 -5.88
CA THR A 164 18.65 -7.19 -5.85
C THR A 164 19.98 -7.15 -6.62
N GLU A 165 20.96 -7.94 -6.21
CA GLU A 165 22.31 -7.93 -6.80
C GLU A 165 22.54 -9.03 -7.82
#